data_AF-A0A1G0W9M7-F1
#
_entry.id   AF-A0A1G0W9M7-F1
#
_cell.length_a   1.000
_cell.length_b   1.000
_cell.length_c   1.000
_cell.angle_alpha   90.00
_cell.angle_beta   90.00
_cell.angle_gamma   90.00
#
_symmetry.space_group_name_H-M   'P 1'
#
loop_
_entity.id
_entity.type
_entity.pdbx_description
1 polymer ?
#
loop_
_entity_poly.entity_id
_entity_poly.type
_entity_poly.pdbx_seq_one_letter_code
_entity_poly.pdbx_strand_id
1 'polypeptide(L)' 'MNVYEIENKDINFSLLLKKIEKEELLLQYKKNHKKIAVIVPYSKYVKEKSTIKLGLLKGKAEIKIKDDFKLSEREFLKS' A
#
# COMPACT_ATOMS: atom_id res chain seq x y z
N MET A 1 -1.96 -11.11 -10.21
CA MET A 1 -0.81 -10.20 -10.35
C MET A 1 0.08 -10.75 -11.45
N ASN A 2 0.28 -9.98 -12.52
CA ASN A 2 1.00 -10.43 -13.71
C ASN A 2 2.48 -10.08 -13.61
N VAL A 3 3.36 -11.00 -13.99
CA VAL A 3 4.82 -10.81 -13.88
C VAL A 3 5.36 -10.35 -15.23
N TYR A 4 6.10 -9.25 -15.20
CA TYR A 4 6.76 -8.67 -16.36
C TYR A 4 8.27 -8.68 -16.15
N GLU A 5 8.97 -9.28 -17.10
CA GLU A 5 10.42 -9.39 -17.08
C GLU A 5 11.03 -8.26 -17.88
N ILE A 6 11.94 -7.53 -17.24
CA ILE A 6 12.65 -6.44 -17.89
C ILE A 6 13.83 -7.07 -18.66
N GLU A 7 13.68 -7.18 -19.98
CA GLU A 7 14.74 -7.51 -20.93
C GLU A 7 14.80 -6.38 -21.96
N ASN A 8 16.00 -5.87 -22.20
CA ASN A 8 16.22 -4.56 -22.82
C ASN A 8 15.90 -4.61 -24.33
N LYS A 9 14.73 -4.09 -24.75
CA LYS A 9 14.57 -3.01 -25.78
C LYS A 9 13.13 -2.83 -26.31
N ASP A 10 12.25 -3.82 -26.20
CA ASP A 10 10.93 -3.76 -26.87
C ASP A 10 9.74 -3.93 -25.91
N ILE A 11 9.76 -3.23 -24.77
CA ILE A 11 8.55 -3.13 -23.94
C ILE A 11 7.61 -2.09 -24.58
N ASN A 12 6.48 -2.55 -25.10
CA ASN A 12 5.41 -1.67 -25.56
C ASN A 12 4.72 -1.02 -24.35
N PHE A 13 5.22 0.15 -23.96
CA PHE A 13 4.68 0.93 -22.83
C PHE A 13 3.21 1.28 -23.00
N SER A 14 2.74 1.56 -24.22
CA SER A 14 1.33 1.86 -24.48
C SER A 14 0.41 0.69 -24.13
N LEU A 15 0.82 -0.54 -24.44
CA LEU A 15 0.07 -1.74 -24.05
C LEU A 15 0.13 -1.96 -22.54
N LEU A 16 1.29 -1.69 -21.93
CA LEU A 16 1.50 -1.85 -20.49
C LEU A 16 0.62 -0.89 -19.68
N LEU A 17 0.52 0.37 -20.11
CA LEU A 17 -0.37 1.37 -19.52
C LEU A 17 -1.84 0.96 -19.61
N LYS A 18 -2.30 0.41 -20.74
CA LYS A 18 -3.68 -0.10 -20.86
C LYS A 18 -3.99 -1.24 -19.89
N LYS A 19 -3.01 -2.09 -19.58
CA LYS A 19 -3.18 -3.20 -18.64
C LYS A 19 -3.21 -2.73 -17.19
N ILE A 20 -2.41 -1.72 -16.87
CA ILE A 20 -2.25 -1.17 -15.52
C ILE A 20 -3.51 -0.49 -14.97
N GLU A 21 -4.45 -0.10 -15.83
CA GLU A 21 -5.73 0.45 -15.41
C GLU A 21 -6.59 -0.59 -14.66
N LYS A 22 -6.40 -1.88 -14.95
CA LYS A 22 -7.23 -2.96 -14.42
C LYS A 22 -6.48 -3.93 -13.52
N GLU A 23 -5.16 -4.06 -13.72
CA GLU A 23 -4.37 -5.14 -13.13
C GLU A 23 -3.07 -4.65 -12.50
N GLU A 24 -2.56 -5.43 -11.56
CA GLU A 24 -1.26 -5.21 -10.92
C GLU A 24 -0.15 -5.94 -11.66
N LEU A 25 0.97 -5.25 -11.83
CA LEU A 25 2.14 -5.71 -12.54
C LEU A 25 3.32 -5.83 -11.58
N LEU A 26 3.93 -7.01 -11.50
CA LEU A 26 5.19 -7.24 -10.81
C LEU A 26 6.33 -7.14 -11.83
N LEU A 27 7.22 -6.18 -11.65
CA LEU A 27 8.45 -6.05 -12.43
C LEU A 27 9.58 -6.83 -11.75
N GLN A 28 10.23 -7.71 -12.52
CA GLN A 28 11.40 -8.46 -12.08
C GLN A 28 12.49 -8.48 -13.14
N TYR A 29 13.74 -8.67 -12.72
CA TYR A 29 14.81 -9.01 -13.66
C TYR A 29 14.66 -10.46 -14.12
N LYS A 30 14.78 -10.70 -15.42
CA LYS A 30 14.78 -12.05 -15.98
C LYS A 30 15.94 -12.92 -15.47
N LYS A 31 17.14 -12.33 -15.33
CA LYS A 31 18.38 -13.05 -15.02
C LYS A 31 18.37 -13.76 -13.66
N ASN A 32 17.74 -13.16 -12.65
CA ASN A 32 17.77 -13.68 -11.28
C ASN A 32 16.37 -13.69 -10.62
N HIS A 33 15.32 -13.42 -11.39
CA HIS A 33 13.93 -13.26 -10.90
C HIS A 33 13.82 -12.32 -9.69
N LYS A 34 14.77 -11.37 -9.54
CA LYS A 34 14.73 -10.41 -8.44
C LYS A 34 13.57 -9.47 -8.70
N LYS A 35 12.60 -9.47 -7.78
CA LYS A 35 11.45 -8.57 -7.75
C LYS A 35 11.93 -7.15 -7.48
N ILE A 36 11.59 -6.20 -8.35
CA ILE A 36 12.07 -4.81 -8.30
C ILE A 36 10.98 -3.85 -7.90
N ALA A 37 9.80 -3.96 -8.52
CA ALA A 37 8.70 -3.06 -8.25
C ALA A 37 7.36 -3.75 -8.51
N VAL A 38 6.33 -3.28 -7.82
CA VAL A 38 4.94 -3.54 -8.20
C VAL A 38 4.36 -2.23 -8.71
N ILE A 39 3.71 -2.26 -9.86
CA ILE A 39 2.92 -1.15 -10.36
C ILE A 39 1.46 -1.52 -10.25
N VAL A 40 0.69 -0.66 -9.59
CA VAL A 40 -0.73 -0.85 -9.31
C VAL A 40 -1.55 0.23 -10.02
N PRO A 41 -2.83 -0.05 -10.35
CA PRO A 41 -3.74 0.99 -10.82
C PRO A 41 -3.80 2.17 -9.85
N TYR A 42 -3.87 3.38 -10.37
CA TYR A 42 -3.89 4.59 -9.53
C TYR A 42 -5.08 4.60 -8.56
N SER A 43 -6.24 4.11 -9.01
CA SER A 43 -7.43 3.94 -8.15
C SER A 43 -7.16 3.07 -6.92
N LYS A 44 -6.38 2.00 -7.09
CA LYS A 44 -5.98 1.10 -6.00
C LYS A 44 -4.96 1.77 -5.07
N TYR A 45 -3.97 2.47 -5.63
CA TYR A 45 -3.01 3.26 -4.86
C TYR A 45 -3.70 4.32 -3.99
N VAL A 46 -4.64 5.07 -4.56
CA VAL A 46 -5.41 6.09 -3.83
C VAL A 46 -6.21 5.43 -2.73
N LYS A 47 -6.91 4.33 -3.02
CA LYS A 47 -7.70 3.60 -2.02
C LYS A 47 -6.83 3.13 -0.85
N GLU A 48 -5.69 2.50 -1.13
CA GLU A 48 -4.78 2.01 -0.08
C GLU A 48 -4.18 3.14 0.76
N LYS A 49 -3.80 4.26 0.12
CA LYS A 49 -3.29 5.43 0.85
C LYS A 49 -4.35 6.18 1.66
N SER A 50 -5.59 6.18 1.20
CA SER A 50 -6.69 6.89 1.87
C SER A 50 -7.36 6.05 2.97
N THR A 51 -7.16 4.74 2.99
CA THR A 51 -7.64 3.90 4.09
C THR A 51 -6.60 3.76 5.20
N ILE A 52 -6.79 4.53 6.28
CA ILE A 52 -6.16 4.20 7.56
C ILE A 52 -6.88 2.98 8.12
N LYS A 53 -6.18 1.84 8.21
CA LYS A 53 -6.73 0.63 8.81
C LYS A 53 -6.79 0.81 10.33
N LEU A 54 -7.94 1.21 10.84
CA LEU A 54 -8.19 1.28 12.27
C LEU A 54 -8.23 -0.12 12.89
N GLY A 55 -7.75 -0.24 14.13
CA GLY A 55 -7.82 -1.50 14.87
C GLY A 55 -6.79 -2.56 14.44
N LEU A 56 -5.58 -2.17 14.03
CA LEU A 56 -4.47 -3.12 13.76
C LEU A 56 -4.20 -4.07 14.94
N LEU A 57 -4.44 -3.60 16.16
CA LEU A 57 -4.27 -4.33 17.41
C LEU A 57 -5.57 -4.85 18.00
N LYS A 58 -6.69 -4.79 17.27
CA LYS A 58 -7.98 -5.29 17.75
C LYS A 58 -7.87 -6.77 18.08
N GLY A 59 -8.15 -7.13 19.33
CA GLY A 59 -8.02 -8.50 19.85
C GLY A 59 -6.59 -8.97 20.12
N LYS A 60 -5.57 -8.13 19.89
CA LYS A 60 -4.16 -8.42 20.19
C LYS A 60 -3.61 -7.60 21.36
N ALA A 61 -4.23 -6.47 21.67
CA ALA A 61 -3.87 -5.63 22.78
C ALA A 61 -5.13 -5.10 23.48
N GLU A 62 -5.01 -4.92 24.78
CA GLU A 62 -6.02 -4.28 25.62
C GLU A 62 -5.44 -2.98 26.16
N ILE A 63 -6.21 -1.89 26.10
CA ILE A 63 -5.86 -0.62 26.73
C ILE A 63 -6.68 -0.52 28.00
N LYS A 64 -6.00 -0.39 29.15
CA LYS A 64 -6.64 -0.09 30.44
C LYS A 64 -6.39 1.37 30.77
N ILE A 65 -7.46 2.17 30.70
CA ILE A 65 -7.46 3.54 31.20
C ILE A 65 -7.84 3.46 32.67
N LYS A 66 -6.99 4.00 33.54
CA LYS A 66 -7.28 4.06 34.98
C LYS A 66 -8.27 5.19 35.28
N ASP A 67 -9.04 5.04 36.35
CA ASP A 67 -10.06 6.02 36.76
C ASP A 67 -9.50 7.41 37.09
N ASP A 68 -8.21 7.51 37.41
CA ASP A 68 -7.48 8.75 37.68
C ASP A 68 -6.87 9.40 36.43
N PHE A 69 -7.04 8.80 35.25
CA PHE A 69 -6.58 9.36 33.99
C PHE A 69 -7.45 10.57 33.60
N LYS A 70 -7.04 11.75 34.06
CA LYS A 70 -7.64 13.03 33.67
C LYS A 70 -6.94 13.57 32.43
N LEU A 71 -7.69 13.73 31.35
CA LEU A 71 -7.28 14.45 30.16
C LEU A 71 -8.37 15.47 29.84
N SER A 72 -8.05 16.77 29.85
CA SER A 72 -9.03 17.80 29.50
C SER A 72 -9.17 17.94 27.98
N GLU A 73 -10.34 18.39 27.51
CA GLU A 73 -10.57 18.63 26.08
C GLU A 73 -9.54 19.59 25.46
N ARG A 74 -9.14 20.62 26.22
CA ARG A 74 -8.13 21.59 25.76
C ARG A 74 -6.74 20.98 25.62
N GLU A 75 -6.39 20.01 26.46
CA GLU A 75 -5.14 19.25 26.34
C GLU A 75 -5.17 18.28 25.17
N PHE A 76 -6.33 17.67 24.90
CA PHE A 76 -6.51 16.77 23.77
C PHE A 76 -6.45 17.48 22.41
N LEU A 77 -7.04 18.68 22.29
CA LEU A 77 -7.13 19.42 21.03
C LEU A 77 -5.86 20.17 20.62
N LYS A 78 -4.80 20.16 21.43
CA LYS A 78 -3.50 20.78 21.11
C LYS A 78 -2.57 19.87 20.29
N SER A 79 -3.00 18.67 19.90
CA SER A 79 -2.19 17.67 19.19
C SER A 79 -2.25 17.81 17.67
#